data_AF-A3GF22-F1
#
_entry.id   AF-A3GF22-F1
#
_cell.length_a   1.000
_cell.length_b   1.000
_cell.length_c   1.000
_cell.angle_alpha   90.00
_cell.angle_beta   90.00
_cell.angle_gamma   90.00
#
_symmetry.space_group_name_H-M   'P 1'
#
loop_
_entity.id
_entity.type
_entity.pdbx_description
1 polymer ?
#
loop_
_entity_poly.entity_id
_entity_poly.type
_entity_poly.pdbx_seq_one_letter_code
_entity_poly.pdbx_strand_id
1 'polypeptide(L)'
;KPQHGSDEWHRQRRENHKEVERRRRESINHGIKDLAALIPTNDTNKAQILQRAVEYIKRLKENENNNIEKWTLEKLLTEQAVSELSASNEKLKQELERAYREIEQWKEMARGGEKK
;
A
#
# COMPACT_ATOMS: atom_id res chain seq x y z
N LYS A 1 -14.82 46.71 29.53
CA LYS A 1 -14.91 46.76 28.05
C LYS A 1 -14.92 48.24 27.66
N PRO A 2 -14.03 48.72 26.79
CA PRO A 2 -13.99 50.14 26.41
C PRO A 2 -15.31 50.56 25.76
N GLN A 3 -15.66 51.84 25.88
CA GLN A 3 -16.94 52.37 25.41
C GLN A 3 -17.04 52.26 23.88
N HIS A 4 -18.18 51.81 23.38
CA HIS A 4 -18.39 51.63 21.94
C HIS A 4 -18.21 52.96 21.20
N GLY A 5 -17.40 52.98 20.15
CA GLY A 5 -17.05 54.20 19.41
C GLY A 5 -15.93 55.06 20.02
N SER A 6 -15.39 54.68 21.19
CA SER A 6 -14.20 55.35 21.75
C SER A 6 -12.91 54.97 20.99
N ASP A 7 -11.90 55.84 21.06
CA ASP A 7 -10.58 55.57 20.48
C ASP A 7 -9.94 54.29 21.03
N GLU A 8 -10.17 53.98 22.31
CA GLU A 8 -9.72 52.75 22.95
C GLU A 8 -10.43 51.51 22.38
N TRP A 9 -11.73 51.61 22.09
CA TRP A 9 -12.49 50.54 21.44
C TRP A 9 -12.00 50.29 20.01
N HIS A 10 -11.74 51.35 19.25
CA HIS A 10 -11.16 51.25 17.91
C HIS A 10 -9.74 50.67 17.93
N ARG A 11 -8.91 51.05 18.92
CA ARG A 11 -7.56 50.50 19.12
C ARG A 11 -7.61 49.02 19.45
N GLN A 12 -8.45 48.61 20.40
CA GLN A 12 -8.59 47.21 20.80
C GLN A 12 -9.05 46.33 19.62
N ARG A 13 -9.98 46.81 18.79
CA ARG A 13 -10.38 46.09 17.58
C ARG A 13 -9.24 45.90 16.58
N ARG A 14 -8.45 46.95 16.33
CA ARG A 14 -7.30 46.87 15.42
C ARG A 14 -6.25 45.87 15.93
N GLU A 15 -5.92 45.91 17.21
CA GLU A 15 -4.95 44.99 17.82
C GLU A 15 -5.46 43.54 17.79
N ASN A 16 -6.73 43.32 18.14
CA ASN A 16 -7.35 41.99 18.02
C ASN A 16 -7.32 41.47 16.57
N HIS A 17 -7.60 42.33 15.59
CA HIS A 17 -7.53 41.95 14.18
C HIS A 17 -6.10 41.57 13.74
N LYS A 18 -5.09 42.32 14.19
CA LYS A 18 -3.67 41.98 13.94
C LYS A 18 -3.30 40.64 14.56
N GLU A 19 -3.74 40.39 15.79
CA GLU A 19 -3.45 39.15 16.52
C GLU A 19 -4.08 37.93 15.83
N VAL A 20 -5.33 38.05 15.38
CA VAL A 20 -6.01 36.98 14.62
C VAL A 20 -5.24 36.67 13.34
N GLU A 21 -4.83 37.69 12.58
CA GLU A 21 -4.08 37.49 11.34
C GLU A 21 -2.66 36.94 11.60
N ARG A 22 -2.00 37.32 12.70
CA ARG A 22 -0.72 36.75 13.12
C ARG A 22 -0.85 35.25 13.37
N ARG A 23 -1.83 34.82 14.16
CA ARG A 23 -2.09 33.39 14.45
C ARG A 23 -2.39 32.60 13.18
N ARG A 24 -3.17 33.17 12.26
CA ARG A 24 -3.44 32.56 10.95
C ARG A 24 -2.15 32.32 10.17
N ARG A 25 -1.27 33.33 10.09
CA ARG A 25 0.03 33.20 9.41
C ARG A 25 0.92 32.16 10.05
N GLU A 26 0.96 32.11 11.37
CA GLU A 26 1.74 31.11 12.12
C GLU A 26 1.26 29.69 11.86
N SER A 27 -0.05 29.46 11.89
CA SER A 27 -0.63 28.16 11.55
C SER A 27 -0.28 27.72 10.13
N ILE A 28 -0.38 28.62 9.15
CA ILE A 28 0.02 28.33 7.75
C ILE A 28 1.51 27.99 7.67
N ASN A 29 2.37 28.76 8.36
CA ASN A 29 3.80 28.53 8.32
C ASN A 29 4.19 27.21 8.99
N HIS A 30 3.49 26.82 10.04
CA HIS A 30 3.68 25.53 10.70
C HIS A 30 3.31 24.39 9.74
N GLY A 31 2.12 24.45 9.11
CA GLY A 31 1.70 23.45 8.14
C GLY A 31 2.67 23.29 6.94
N ILE A 32 3.25 24.39 6.44
CA ILE A 32 4.25 24.32 5.37
C ILE A 32 5.56 23.66 5.84
N LYS A 33 5.98 23.90 7.09
CA LYS A 33 7.17 23.25 7.67
C LYS A 33 6.94 21.76 7.88
N ASP A 34 5.77 21.37 8.38
CA ASP A 34 5.42 19.96 8.57
C ASP A 34 5.39 19.24 7.22
N LEU A 35 4.82 19.89 6.19
CA LEU A 35 4.84 19.37 4.83
C LEU A 35 6.27 19.17 4.30
N ALA A 36 7.17 20.13 4.55
CA ALA A 36 8.57 20.00 4.15
C ALA A 36 9.28 18.81 4.80
N ALA A 37 8.93 18.47 6.04
CA ALA A 37 9.51 17.33 6.76
C ALA A 37 9.04 15.96 6.22
N LEU A 38 7.87 15.91 5.58
CA LEU A 38 7.28 14.68 5.03
C LEU A 38 7.73 14.37 3.60
N ILE A 39 8.31 15.35 2.91
CA ILE A 39 8.72 15.22 1.51
C ILE A 39 10.25 15.23 1.41
N PRO A 40 10.84 14.52 0.45
CA PRO A 40 12.29 14.52 0.25
C PRO A 40 12.74 15.83 -0.39
N THR A 41 12.84 16.90 0.40
CA THR A 41 13.36 18.20 -0.03
C THR A 41 14.26 18.82 1.04
N ASN A 42 15.26 19.58 0.60
CA ASN A 42 16.05 20.48 1.43
C ASN A 42 15.64 21.95 1.22
N ASP A 43 14.57 22.20 0.47
CA ASP A 43 14.11 23.54 0.15
C ASP A 43 13.55 24.26 1.38
N THR A 44 13.92 25.53 1.53
CA THR A 44 13.42 26.41 2.59
C THR A 44 12.39 27.42 2.07
N ASN A 45 12.28 27.55 0.76
CA ASN A 45 11.32 28.43 0.10
C ASN A 45 9.92 27.78 0.08
N LYS A 46 8.92 28.48 0.63
CA LYS A 46 7.53 28.00 0.73
C LYS A 46 6.92 27.60 -0.61
N ALA A 47 7.18 28.36 -1.67
CA ALA A 47 6.63 28.05 -3.00
C ALA A 47 7.23 26.76 -3.57
N GLN A 48 8.54 26.56 -3.40
CA GLN A 48 9.22 25.34 -3.81
C GLN A 48 8.76 24.13 -2.99
N ILE A 49 8.65 24.26 -1.66
CA ILE A 49 8.10 23.21 -0.78
C ILE A 49 6.71 22.76 -1.27
N LEU A 50 5.82 23.72 -1.57
CA LEU A 50 4.48 23.41 -2.06
C LEU A 50 4.51 22.70 -3.42
N GLN A 51 5.35 23.16 -4.35
CA GLN A 51 5.51 22.51 -5.65
C GLN A 51 6.03 21.08 -5.52
N ARG A 52 7.09 20.89 -4.72
CA ARG A 52 7.68 19.57 -4.43
C ARG A 52 6.68 18.64 -3.75
N ALA A 53 5.84 19.16 -2.87
CA ALA A 53 4.79 18.37 -2.24
C ALA A 53 3.77 17.85 -3.27
N VAL A 54 3.34 18.70 -4.21
CA VAL A 54 2.43 18.28 -5.28
C VAL A 54 3.06 17.21 -6.15
N GLU A 55 4.32 17.40 -6.57
CA GLU A 55 5.08 16.40 -7.34
C GLU A 55 5.20 15.07 -6.59
N TYR A 56 5.55 15.13 -5.30
CA TYR A 56 5.72 13.95 -4.46
C TYR A 56 4.40 13.19 -4.26
N ILE A 57 3.28 13.88 -4.02
CA ILE A 57 1.96 13.27 -3.91
C ILE A 57 1.55 12.58 -5.22
N LYS A 58 1.80 13.21 -6.37
CA LYS A 58 1.52 12.58 -7.68
C LYS A 58 2.33 11.30 -7.85
N ARG A 59 3.63 11.33 -7.54
CA ARG A 59 4.50 10.16 -7.60
C ARG A 59 4.07 9.06 -6.64
N LEU A 60 3.63 9.40 -5.43
CA LEU A 60 3.12 8.42 -4.47
C LEU A 60 1.89 7.70 -5.02
N LYS A 61 0.95 8.43 -5.63
CA LYS A 61 -0.24 7.84 -6.26
C LYS A 61 0.11 6.91 -7.43
N GLU A 62 1.04 7.32 -8.28
CA GLU A 62 1.52 6.49 -9.38
C GLU A 62 2.22 5.23 -8.88
N ASN A 63 3.07 5.36 -7.86
CA ASN A 63 3.76 4.23 -7.24
C ASN A 63 2.79 3.26 -6.56
N GLU A 64 1.75 3.77 -5.90
CA GLU A 64 0.68 2.95 -5.33
C GLU A 64 -0.04 2.15 -6.42
N ASN A 65 -0.41 2.79 -7.54
CA ASN A 65 -1.04 2.11 -8.66
C ASN A 65 -0.14 1.02 -9.25
N ASN A 66 1.13 1.33 -9.50
CA ASN A 66 2.10 0.37 -10.02
C ASN A 66 2.32 -0.82 -9.07
N ASN A 67 2.31 -0.59 -7.76
CA ASN A 67 2.40 -1.65 -6.76
C ASN A 67 1.17 -2.56 -6.77
N ILE A 68 -0.03 -1.98 -6.91
CA ILE A 68 -1.27 -2.75 -7.02
C ILE A 68 -1.23 -3.62 -8.28
N GLU A 69 -0.83 -3.07 -9.43
CA GLU A 69 -0.71 -3.81 -10.68
C GLU A 69 0.30 -4.95 -10.57
N LYS A 70 1.49 -4.66 -10.02
CA LYS A 70 2.53 -5.67 -9.80
C LYS A 70 2.03 -6.79 -8.88
N TRP A 71 1.42 -6.45 -7.75
CA TRP A 71 0.89 -7.43 -6.81
C TRP A 71 -0.23 -8.28 -7.43
N THR A 72 -1.09 -7.66 -8.23
CA THR A 72 -2.16 -8.36 -8.95
C THR A 72 -1.58 -9.36 -9.94
N LEU A 73 -0.56 -8.96 -10.71
CA LEU A 73 0.12 -9.85 -11.66
C LEU A 73 0.81 -11.01 -10.94
N GLU A 74 1.58 -10.73 -9.89
CA GLU A 74 2.26 -11.77 -9.09
C GLU A 74 1.27 -12.76 -8.49
N LYS A 75 0.13 -12.27 -7.99
CA LYS A 75 -0.95 -13.11 -7.47
C LYS A 75 -1.50 -14.04 -8.56
N LEU A 76 -1.86 -13.50 -9.72
CA LEU A 76 -2.41 -14.29 -10.83
C LEU A 76 -1.43 -15.38 -11.31
N LEU A 77 -0.15 -15.03 -11.46
CA LEU A 77 0.89 -15.99 -11.86
C LEU A 77 1.08 -17.09 -10.81
N THR A 78 1.04 -16.73 -9.53
CA THR A 78 1.16 -17.71 -8.43
C THR A 78 -0.05 -18.62 -8.38
N GLU A 79 -1.27 -18.07 -8.52
CA GLU A 79 -2.50 -18.86 -8.58
C GLU A 79 -2.51 -19.83 -9.76
N GLN A 80 -2.04 -19.39 -10.93
CA GLN A 80 -1.87 -20.27 -12.10
C GLN A 80 -0.87 -21.40 -11.81
N ALA A 81 0.31 -21.08 -11.28
CA ALA A 81 1.33 -22.08 -10.94
C ALA A 81 0.82 -23.09 -9.89
N VAL A 82 0.08 -22.63 -8.88
CA VAL A 82 -0.54 -23.50 -7.87
C VAL A 82 -1.57 -24.43 -8.51
N SER A 83 -2.39 -23.94 -9.44
CA SER A 83 -3.35 -24.76 -10.18
C SER A 83 -2.66 -25.84 -11.01
N GLU A 84 -1.62 -25.47 -11.76
CA GLU A 84 -0.84 -26.39 -12.59
C GLU A 84 -0.14 -27.48 -11.75
N LEU A 85 0.51 -27.09 -10.64
CA LEU A 85 1.12 -28.02 -9.70
C LEU A 85 0.11 -28.96 -9.06
N SER A 86 -1.07 -28.45 -8.70
CA SER A 86 -2.15 -29.25 -8.11
C SER A 86 -2.66 -30.29 -9.11
N ALA A 87 -2.86 -29.90 -10.38
CA ALA A 87 -3.28 -30.80 -11.44
C ALA A 87 -2.22 -31.88 -11.73
N SER A 88 -0.94 -31.51 -11.75
CA SER A 88 0.17 -32.44 -11.93
C SER A 88 0.25 -33.45 -10.78
N ASN A 89 0.14 -32.97 -9.55
CA ASN A 89 0.15 -33.82 -8.35
C ASN A 89 -1.01 -34.83 -8.35
N GLU A 90 -2.20 -34.40 -8.77
CA GLU A 90 -3.37 -35.29 -8.87
C GLU A 90 -3.15 -36.40 -9.91
N LYS A 91 -2.58 -36.07 -11.08
CA LYS A 91 -2.21 -37.08 -12.08
C LYS A 91 -1.20 -38.09 -11.53
N LEU A 92 -0.14 -37.61 -10.87
CA LEU A 92 0.88 -38.48 -10.29
C LEU A 92 0.30 -39.41 -9.21
N LYS A 93 -0.63 -38.93 -8.38
CA LYS A 93 -1.33 -39.78 -7.41
C LYS A 93 -2.13 -40.89 -8.09
N GLN A 94 -2.83 -40.57 -9.18
CA GLN A 94 -3.61 -41.56 -9.93
C GLN A 94 -2.71 -42.61 -10.60
N GLU A 95 -1.58 -42.19 -11.19
CA GLU A 95 -0.59 -43.11 -11.76
C GLU A 95 0.03 -44.02 -10.70
N LEU A 96 0.38 -43.45 -9.54
CA LEU A 96 0.91 -44.19 -8.40
C LEU A 96 -0.09 -45.24 -7.90
N GLU A 97 -1.38 -44.88 -7.79
CA GLU A 97 -2.44 -45.81 -7.40
C GLU A 97 -2.60 -46.95 -8.41
N ARG A 98 -2.56 -46.66 -9.72
CA ARG A 98 -2.59 -47.69 -10.77
C ARG A 98 -1.41 -48.64 -10.66
N ALA A 99 -0.19 -48.10 -10.53
CA ALA A 99 1.01 -48.90 -10.39
C ALA A 99 0.95 -49.81 -9.14
N TYR A 100 0.46 -49.31 -8.00
CA TYR A 100 0.27 -50.14 -6.81
C TYR A 100 -0.75 -51.27 -7.02
N ARG A 101 -1.87 -51.01 -7.72
CA ARG A 101 -2.87 -52.04 -8.04
C ARG A 101 -2.29 -53.11 -8.96
N GLU A 102 -1.53 -52.72 -9.98
CA GLU A 102 -0.86 -53.66 -10.88
C GLU A 102 0.13 -54.54 -10.11
N ILE A 103 1.00 -53.94 -9.29
CA ILE A 103 1.96 -54.67 -8.45
C ILE A 103 1.24 -55.70 -7.57
N GLU A 104 0.11 -55.35 -6.97
CA GLU A 104 -0.62 -56.29 -6.12
C GLU A 104 -1.21 -57.46 -6.93
N GLN A 105 -1.76 -57.19 -8.12
CA GLN A 105 -2.22 -58.25 -9.03
C GLN A 105 -1.08 -59.20 -9.44
N TRP A 106 0.09 -58.66 -9.81
CA TRP A 106 1.26 -59.47 -10.15
C TRP A 106 1.73 -60.33 -8.97
N LYS A 107 1.73 -59.78 -7.75
CA LYS A 107 2.06 -60.53 -6.52
C LYS A 107 1.07 -61.64 -6.21
N GLU A 108 -0.22 -61.43 -6.46
CA GLU A 108 -1.24 -62.48 -6.30
C GLU A 108 -1.06 -63.61 -7.31
N MET A 109 -0.84 -63.27 -8.59
CA MET A 109 -0.58 -64.26 -9.64
C MET A 109 0.67 -65.10 -9.34
N ALA A 110 1.76 -64.47 -8.89
CA ALA A 110 2.98 -65.18 -8.51
C ALA A 110 2.74 -66.15 -7.34
N ARG A 111 2.02 -65.73 -6.30
CA ARG A 111 1.63 -66.59 -5.16
C ARG A 111 0.70 -67.74 -5.56
N GLY A 112 -0.15 -67.55 -6.55
CA GLY A 112 -1.03 -68.59 -7.10
C GLY A 112 -0.28 -69.63 -7.94
N GLY A 113 0.82 -69.23 -8.60
CA GLY A 113 1.68 -70.09 -9.40
C GLY A 113 2.53 -71.06 -8.57
N GLU A 114 2.89 -70.71 -7.34
CA GLU A 114 3.66 -71.60 -6.43
C GLU A 114 2.85 -72.75 -5.83
N LYS A 115 1.51 -72.75 -5.97
CA LYS A 115 0.61 -73.77 -5.41
C LYS A 115 0.15 -74.84 -6.41
N LYS A 116 0.69 -74.87 -7.62
CA LYS A 116 0.47 -75.91 -8.64
C LYS A 116 1.74 -76.69 -8.91
#